data_AF-A0A328YWT5-F1
#
_entry.id   AF-A0A328YWT5-F1
#
_cell.length_a   1.000
_cell.length_b   1.000
_cell.length_c   1.000
_cell.angle_alpha   90.00
_cell.angle_beta   90.00
_cell.angle_gamma   90.00
#
_symmetry.space_group_name_H-M   'P 1'
#
loop_
_entity.id
_entity.type
_entity.pdbx_description
1 polymer ?
#
loop_
_entity_poly.entity_id
_entity_poly.type
_entity_poly.pdbx_seq_one_letter_code
_entity_poly.pdbx_strand_id
1 'polypeptide(L)'
;AQSFKQGGPWSFKVPAGTFVDDDRDTLAYGATLASGAALPAWLSFDAQTQTFQAAANAPTGTYEIAVSAKDPWGAQAAQRFAVTVQASTITGTSRNDTLTGTAANDTIDGLAGADTMSGGAGDDTYIVDNTGDRVVESANAGTDTVMSSVTYTLAANVENLVLTGSGAINGTGNGLDNRLTGNAGANVLTGGAGADYLDGGAGTDTLVGGLGNDTYWLARGHGTDTIQENDSTSGNQDIAKFAGDVSSRQLWFRKAGNNLEVSIIGTSDKFVVTDWYRGSQYQLERFEAGDGRALQANQVQSLVQAMASFSPPAAGQTQLPANYQSSLETTLAANWR
;
A
#
# COMPACT_ATOMS: atom_id res chain seq x y z
N ALA A 1 27.30 0.91 -19.86
CA ALA A 1 25.99 1.05 -19.19
C ALA A 1 25.10 1.95 -20.03
N GLN A 2 23.80 1.72 -20.01
CA GLN A 2 22.76 2.52 -20.65
C GLN A 2 21.75 2.95 -19.57
N SER A 3 21.11 4.09 -19.74
CA SER A 3 20.05 4.53 -18.83
C SER A 3 18.95 5.28 -19.56
N PHE A 4 17.70 5.13 -19.10
CA PHE A 4 16.55 5.88 -19.60
C PHE A 4 15.50 6.04 -18.49
N LYS A 5 14.64 7.05 -18.62
CA LYS A 5 13.48 7.20 -17.73
C LYS A 5 12.37 6.24 -18.15
N GLN A 6 11.68 5.66 -17.18
CA GLN A 6 10.46 4.89 -17.40
C GLN A 6 9.47 5.70 -18.26
N GLY A 7 8.71 5.04 -19.13
CA GLY A 7 7.79 5.69 -20.07
C GLY A 7 8.44 6.34 -21.30
N GLY A 8 9.74 6.67 -21.23
CA GLY A 8 10.47 7.24 -22.35
C GLY A 8 10.78 6.21 -23.44
N PRO A 9 10.76 6.59 -24.72
CA PRO A 9 11.21 5.71 -25.78
C PRO A 9 12.71 5.40 -25.58
N TRP A 10 13.06 4.12 -25.58
CA TRP A 10 14.45 3.70 -25.49
C TRP A 10 14.76 2.63 -26.53
N SER A 11 15.84 2.88 -27.27
CA SER A 11 16.41 1.93 -28.22
C SER A 11 17.92 1.95 -28.12
N PHE A 12 18.53 0.77 -28.13
CA PHE A 12 19.97 0.62 -28.08
C PHE A 12 20.44 -0.42 -29.08
N LYS A 13 21.23 0.01 -30.05
CA LYS A 13 21.88 -0.89 -31.00
C LYS A 13 23.23 -1.34 -30.47
N VAL A 14 23.49 -2.64 -30.48
CA VAL A 14 24.80 -3.21 -30.14
C VAL A 14 25.85 -2.58 -31.07
N PRO A 15 26.94 -1.99 -30.53
CA PRO A 15 27.95 -1.35 -31.36
C PRO A 15 28.55 -2.30 -32.39
N ALA A 16 28.77 -1.81 -33.61
CA ALA A 16 29.45 -2.60 -34.64
C ALA A 16 30.87 -3.00 -34.15
N GLY A 17 31.27 -4.24 -34.44
CA GLY A 17 32.57 -4.76 -33.99
C GLY A 17 32.63 -5.19 -32.52
N THR A 18 31.49 -5.18 -31.79
CA THR A 18 31.41 -5.77 -30.43
C THR A 18 31.82 -7.25 -30.44
N PHE A 19 31.46 -7.95 -31.52
CA PHE A 19 31.89 -9.31 -31.80
C PHE A 19 32.61 -9.30 -33.14
N VAL A 20 33.81 -9.85 -33.15
CA VAL A 20 34.64 -10.03 -34.35
C VAL A 20 34.81 -11.52 -34.55
N ASP A 21 34.63 -11.94 -35.78
CA ASP A 21 34.74 -13.32 -36.22
C ASP A 21 35.93 -13.44 -37.17
N ASP A 22 36.86 -14.34 -36.86
CA ASP A 22 38.18 -14.40 -37.51
C ASP A 22 38.09 -15.02 -38.92
N ASP A 23 37.15 -15.95 -39.14
CA ASP A 23 36.83 -16.61 -40.41
C ASP A 23 35.72 -15.92 -41.21
N ARG A 24 35.06 -14.90 -40.62
CA ARG A 24 34.05 -14.01 -41.23
C ARG A 24 32.74 -14.71 -41.57
N ASP A 25 32.37 -15.68 -40.77
CA ASP A 25 31.10 -16.37 -40.83
C ASP A 25 29.95 -15.53 -40.27
N THR A 26 28.74 -15.97 -40.60
CA THR A 26 27.53 -15.30 -40.12
C THR A 26 27.28 -15.65 -38.66
N LEU A 27 27.42 -14.66 -37.78
CA LEU A 27 27.14 -14.79 -36.36
C LEU A 27 25.63 -14.78 -36.07
N ALA A 28 25.19 -15.74 -35.25
CA ALA A 28 23.86 -15.74 -34.65
C ALA A 28 23.87 -14.98 -33.32
N TYR A 29 23.05 -13.95 -33.19
CA TYR A 29 22.98 -13.11 -32.00
C TYR A 29 21.86 -13.54 -31.04
N GLY A 30 22.12 -13.41 -29.75
CA GLY A 30 21.14 -13.63 -28.69
C GLY A 30 21.32 -12.64 -27.54
N ALA A 31 20.32 -12.54 -26.68
CA ALA A 31 20.42 -11.74 -25.46
C ALA A 31 19.67 -12.42 -24.31
N THR A 32 20.27 -12.34 -23.12
CA THR A 32 19.71 -12.82 -21.86
C THR A 32 20.00 -11.81 -20.76
N LEU A 33 19.41 -11.98 -19.59
CA LEU A 33 20.00 -11.39 -18.39
C LEU A 33 21.39 -11.99 -18.16
N ALA A 34 22.26 -11.27 -17.45
CA ALA A 34 23.62 -11.73 -17.13
C ALA A 34 23.63 -13.01 -16.27
N SER A 35 22.52 -13.33 -15.61
CA SER A 35 22.28 -14.59 -14.91
C SER A 35 22.02 -15.78 -15.84
N GLY A 36 21.81 -15.54 -17.14
CA GLY A 36 21.40 -16.54 -18.13
C GLY A 36 19.88 -16.71 -18.27
N ALA A 37 19.08 -16.03 -17.45
CA ALA A 37 17.63 -16.01 -17.58
C ALA A 37 17.17 -15.25 -18.84
N ALA A 38 15.99 -15.59 -19.36
CA ALA A 38 15.39 -14.86 -20.49
C ALA A 38 15.22 -13.36 -20.16
N LEU A 39 15.21 -12.53 -21.21
CA LEU A 39 14.91 -11.11 -21.04
C LEU A 39 13.49 -10.95 -20.49
N PRO A 40 13.26 -9.97 -19.59
CA PRO A 40 11.93 -9.68 -19.09
C PRO A 40 11.03 -9.15 -20.22
N ALA A 41 9.72 -9.31 -20.10
CA ALA A 41 8.76 -8.99 -21.17
C ALA A 41 8.80 -7.52 -21.65
N TRP A 42 9.26 -6.60 -20.79
CA TRP A 42 9.41 -5.18 -21.15
C TRP A 42 10.66 -4.89 -21.99
N LEU A 43 11.62 -5.82 -22.10
CA LEU A 43 12.88 -5.64 -22.82
C LEU A 43 13.00 -6.65 -23.96
N SER A 44 12.95 -6.16 -25.19
CA SER A 44 13.08 -6.98 -26.40
C SER A 44 14.45 -6.79 -27.05
N PHE A 45 14.93 -7.84 -27.72
CA PHE A 45 16.14 -7.80 -28.54
C PHE A 45 15.86 -8.42 -29.91
N ASP A 46 16.07 -7.62 -30.96
CA ASP A 46 16.02 -8.10 -32.34
C ASP A 46 17.42 -8.57 -32.77
N ALA A 47 17.58 -9.88 -32.96
CA ALA A 47 18.85 -10.50 -33.34
C ALA A 47 19.31 -10.13 -34.76
N GLN A 48 18.41 -9.73 -35.67
CA GLN A 48 18.77 -9.35 -37.03
C GLN A 48 19.33 -7.93 -37.07
N THR A 49 18.67 -7.00 -36.36
CA THR A 49 19.10 -5.60 -36.30
C THR A 49 20.04 -5.30 -35.14
N GLN A 50 20.24 -6.27 -34.24
CA GLN A 50 21.02 -6.19 -33.00
C GLN A 50 20.58 -5.03 -32.11
N THR A 51 19.27 -4.80 -32.06
CA THR A 51 18.68 -3.62 -31.40
C THR A 51 17.80 -4.04 -30.24
N PHE A 52 18.03 -3.42 -29.09
CA PHE A 52 17.16 -3.50 -27.93
C PHE A 52 16.08 -2.42 -28.00
N GLN A 53 14.89 -2.74 -27.50
CA GLN A 53 13.79 -1.80 -27.29
C GLN A 53 13.11 -2.08 -25.95
N ALA A 54 12.72 -1.02 -25.24
CA ALA A 54 11.98 -1.11 -23.99
C ALA A 54 10.51 -0.68 -24.16
N ALA A 55 9.61 -1.36 -23.47
CA ALA A 55 8.24 -0.94 -23.30
C ALA A 55 8.15 0.24 -22.30
N ALA A 56 7.09 1.05 -22.42
CA ALA A 56 6.86 2.21 -21.54
C ALA A 56 6.77 1.82 -20.05
N ASN A 57 6.22 0.64 -19.75
CA ASN A 57 6.04 0.10 -18.40
C ASN A 57 7.28 -0.64 -17.84
N ALA A 58 8.48 -0.36 -18.35
CA ALA A 58 9.72 -0.96 -17.83
C ALA A 58 9.90 -0.66 -16.33
N PRO A 59 10.00 -1.64 -15.42
CA PRO A 59 10.15 -1.35 -14.00
C PRO A 59 11.48 -0.65 -13.71
N THR A 60 11.47 0.28 -12.75
CA THR A 60 12.68 0.99 -12.34
C THR A 60 13.71 0.02 -11.75
N GLY A 61 14.99 0.26 -12.01
CA GLY A 61 16.08 -0.56 -11.48
C GLY A 61 17.22 -0.74 -12.47
N THR A 62 18.23 -1.49 -12.05
CA THR A 62 19.38 -1.82 -12.89
C THR A 62 19.35 -3.29 -13.27
N TYR A 63 19.39 -3.55 -14.58
CA TYR A 63 19.35 -4.87 -15.18
C TYR A 63 20.68 -5.14 -15.88
N GLU A 64 21.39 -6.17 -15.44
CA GLU A 64 22.60 -6.64 -16.11
C GLU A 64 22.22 -7.53 -17.29
N ILE A 65 22.56 -7.10 -18.50
CA ILE A 65 22.23 -7.79 -19.75
C ILE A 65 23.49 -8.45 -20.30
N ALA A 66 23.36 -9.67 -20.82
CA ALA A 66 24.36 -10.34 -21.62
C ALA A 66 23.87 -10.45 -23.06
N VAL A 67 24.59 -9.84 -24.00
CA VAL A 67 24.44 -10.10 -25.43
C VAL A 67 25.46 -11.15 -25.83
N SER A 68 25.06 -12.12 -26.63
CA SER A 68 25.93 -13.18 -27.13
C SER A 68 25.93 -13.23 -28.66
N ALA A 69 27.05 -13.70 -29.20
CA ALA A 69 27.19 -14.08 -30.59
C ALA A 69 27.74 -15.50 -30.65
N LYS A 70 27.18 -16.31 -31.57
CA LYS A 70 27.57 -17.70 -31.79
C LYS A 70 27.88 -17.93 -33.26
N ASP A 71 28.99 -18.58 -33.54
CA ASP A 71 29.34 -19.01 -34.90
C ASP A 71 28.55 -20.29 -35.30
N PRO A 72 28.56 -20.67 -36.58
CA PRO A 72 27.93 -21.93 -37.04
C PRO A 72 28.55 -23.22 -36.48
N TRP A 73 29.78 -23.18 -35.95
CA TRP A 73 30.54 -24.34 -35.47
C TRP A 73 30.56 -24.50 -33.95
N GLY A 74 29.88 -23.62 -33.21
CA GLY A 74 29.69 -23.67 -31.77
C GLY A 74 30.52 -22.69 -30.93
N ALA A 75 31.48 -21.92 -31.48
CA ALA A 75 32.17 -20.89 -30.73
C ALA A 75 31.18 -19.78 -30.33
N GLN A 76 31.34 -19.27 -29.11
CA GLN A 76 30.44 -18.28 -28.54
C GLN A 76 31.24 -17.23 -27.76
N ALA A 77 30.80 -15.99 -27.88
CA ALA A 77 31.29 -14.88 -27.07
C ALA A 77 30.09 -14.15 -26.48
N ALA A 78 30.27 -13.54 -25.31
CA ALA A 78 29.26 -12.71 -24.68
C ALA A 78 29.87 -11.42 -24.13
N GLN A 79 29.11 -10.34 -24.23
CA GLN A 79 29.43 -9.04 -23.66
C GLN A 79 28.31 -8.63 -22.71
N ARG A 80 28.68 -7.95 -21.62
CA ARG A 80 27.74 -7.54 -20.57
C ARG A 80 27.65 -6.04 -20.45
N PHE A 81 26.45 -5.54 -20.19
CA PHE A 81 26.23 -4.14 -19.86
C PHE A 81 25.01 -3.98 -18.97
N ALA A 82 25.07 -2.98 -18.10
CA ALA A 82 23.93 -2.55 -17.30
C ALA A 82 22.97 -1.69 -18.13
N VAL A 83 21.67 -1.90 -17.94
CA VAL A 83 20.58 -1.00 -18.34
C VAL A 83 19.89 -0.52 -17.07
N THR A 84 19.88 0.79 -16.84
CA THR A 84 19.21 1.41 -15.69
C THR A 84 17.95 2.13 -16.12
N VAL A 85 16.80 1.68 -15.63
CA VAL A 85 15.50 2.35 -15.78
C VAL A 85 15.31 3.27 -14.58
N GLN A 86 15.17 4.57 -14.83
CA GLN A 86 15.02 5.60 -13.81
C GLN A 86 13.56 5.96 -13.63
N ALA A 87 13.14 6.27 -12.39
CA ALA A 87 11.83 6.85 -12.14
C ALA A 87 11.66 8.14 -12.93
N SER A 88 10.44 8.41 -13.38
CA SER A 88 10.09 9.68 -13.99
C SER A 88 9.60 10.63 -12.90
N THR A 89 10.21 11.80 -12.81
CA THR A 89 9.83 12.86 -11.88
C THR A 89 9.53 14.13 -12.67
N ILE A 90 8.37 14.70 -12.42
CA ILE A 90 7.85 15.92 -13.04
C ILE A 90 7.69 16.93 -11.93
N THR A 91 8.41 18.04 -12.04
CA THR A 91 8.40 19.09 -11.01
C THR A 91 7.96 20.41 -11.62
N GLY A 92 7.02 21.08 -10.96
CA GLY A 92 6.56 22.42 -11.30
C GLY A 92 7.50 23.52 -10.82
N THR A 93 6.91 24.67 -10.55
CA THR A 93 7.55 25.89 -10.08
C THR A 93 6.84 26.36 -8.81
N SER A 94 7.27 27.47 -8.21
CA SER A 94 6.55 28.04 -7.06
C SER A 94 5.26 28.81 -7.45
N ARG A 95 4.65 28.50 -8.60
CA ARG A 95 3.47 29.16 -9.16
C ARG A 95 2.47 28.09 -9.55
N ASN A 96 1.22 28.50 -9.78
CA ASN A 96 0.19 27.61 -10.29
C ASN A 96 0.58 27.05 -11.67
N ASP A 97 0.82 25.75 -11.72
CA ASP A 97 1.24 24.99 -12.87
C ASP A 97 0.15 24.02 -13.36
N THR A 98 0.31 23.57 -14.60
CA THR A 98 -0.44 22.43 -15.15
C THR A 98 0.57 21.40 -15.59
N LEU A 99 0.63 20.31 -14.86
CA LEU A 99 1.58 19.22 -15.05
C LEU A 99 0.86 18.02 -15.66
N THR A 100 1.49 17.41 -16.65
CA THR A 100 0.98 16.20 -17.31
C THR A 100 2.09 15.18 -17.38
N GLY A 101 1.81 14.00 -16.83
CA GLY A 101 2.63 12.82 -16.87
C GLY A 101 2.54 12.10 -18.20
N THR A 102 3.01 10.86 -18.17
CA THR A 102 3.22 10.01 -19.32
C THR A 102 2.30 8.79 -19.23
N ALA A 103 2.67 7.69 -19.90
CA ALA A 103 1.98 6.42 -19.76
C ALA A 103 2.75 5.46 -18.83
N ALA A 104 3.59 6.01 -17.98
CA ALA A 104 4.43 5.31 -17.04
C ALA A 104 4.26 5.91 -15.66
N ASN A 105 4.68 5.14 -14.66
CA ASN A 105 4.68 5.54 -13.26
C ASN A 105 5.53 6.80 -13.03
N ASP A 106 4.86 7.93 -12.88
CA ASP A 106 5.39 9.25 -12.68
C ASP A 106 5.28 9.68 -11.21
N THR A 107 6.27 10.39 -10.70
CA THR A 107 6.12 11.21 -9.49
C THR A 107 5.93 12.67 -9.91
N ILE A 108 4.79 13.26 -9.57
CA ILE A 108 4.42 14.62 -9.95
C ILE A 108 4.36 15.50 -8.72
N ASP A 109 5.17 16.55 -8.71
CA ASP A 109 5.29 17.52 -7.63
C ASP A 109 5.13 18.94 -8.18
N GLY A 110 4.01 19.59 -7.84
CA GLY A 110 3.75 20.98 -8.19
C GLY A 110 4.74 21.95 -7.56
N LEU A 111 5.35 21.58 -6.43
CA LEU A 111 5.92 22.47 -5.43
C LEU A 111 4.83 23.42 -4.87
N ALA A 112 5.22 24.61 -4.44
CA ALA A 112 4.25 25.60 -3.97
C ALA A 112 3.41 26.13 -5.13
N GLY A 113 2.10 26.21 -4.96
CA GLY A 113 1.22 26.70 -6.00
C GLY A 113 -0.18 26.22 -5.72
N ALA A 114 -1.13 26.51 -6.61
CA ALA A 114 -2.36 25.74 -6.68
C ALA A 114 -2.35 25.07 -8.05
N ASP A 115 -1.90 23.82 -8.07
CA ASP A 115 -1.47 23.14 -9.29
C ASP A 115 -2.53 22.18 -9.80
N THR A 116 -2.57 21.97 -11.12
CA THR A 116 -3.34 20.87 -11.70
C THR A 116 -2.36 19.81 -12.18
N MET A 117 -2.44 18.61 -11.60
CA MET A 117 -1.55 17.49 -11.89
C MET A 117 -2.36 16.34 -12.50
N SER A 118 -1.90 15.80 -13.62
CA SER A 118 -2.46 14.60 -14.26
C SER A 118 -1.34 13.64 -14.59
N GLY A 119 -1.46 12.39 -14.18
CA GLY A 119 -0.46 11.33 -14.22
C GLY A 119 -0.48 10.61 -15.55
N GLY A 120 -1.69 10.24 -15.99
CA GLY A 120 -1.91 9.72 -17.33
C GLY A 120 -2.25 8.24 -17.27
N ALA A 121 -1.30 7.37 -17.54
CA ALA A 121 -1.45 5.94 -17.30
C ALA A 121 -0.20 5.41 -16.59
N GLY A 122 -0.30 4.26 -15.95
CA GLY A 122 0.71 3.81 -15.00
C GLY A 122 0.28 4.08 -13.57
N ASP A 123 1.08 3.60 -12.61
CA ASP A 123 0.81 3.83 -11.19
C ASP A 123 1.58 5.09 -10.75
N ASP A 124 0.88 6.21 -10.68
CA ASP A 124 1.46 7.53 -10.47
C ASP A 124 1.42 7.96 -9.00
N THR A 125 2.33 8.85 -8.63
CA THR A 125 2.40 9.46 -7.30
C THR A 125 2.32 10.97 -7.38
N TYR A 126 1.34 11.55 -6.70
CA TYR A 126 1.10 12.97 -6.63
C TYR A 126 1.52 13.55 -5.28
N ILE A 127 2.36 14.58 -5.29
CA ILE A 127 2.69 15.34 -4.08
C ILE A 127 1.72 16.51 -3.98
N VAL A 128 0.89 16.50 -2.94
CA VAL A 128 -0.07 17.57 -2.65
C VAL A 128 0.40 18.32 -1.40
N ASP A 129 0.78 19.58 -1.58
CA ASP A 129 1.25 20.44 -0.48
C ASP A 129 0.37 21.68 -0.28
N ASN A 130 -0.53 21.94 -1.22
CA ASN A 130 -1.45 23.05 -1.18
C ASN A 130 -2.89 22.59 -1.30
N THR A 131 -3.78 23.19 -0.51
CA THR A 131 -5.22 22.90 -0.59
C THR A 131 -5.87 23.29 -1.93
N GLY A 132 -5.17 24.10 -2.73
CA GLY A 132 -5.57 24.47 -4.09
C GLY A 132 -5.12 23.48 -5.16
N ASP A 133 -4.30 22.49 -4.83
CA ASP A 133 -3.87 21.47 -5.78
C ASP A 133 -5.01 20.57 -6.19
N ARG A 134 -4.98 20.14 -7.45
CA ARG A 134 -5.99 19.28 -8.06
C ARG A 134 -5.33 18.15 -8.81
N VAL A 135 -5.57 16.93 -8.34
CA VAL A 135 -5.23 15.70 -9.04
C VAL A 135 -6.33 15.34 -10.04
N VAL A 136 -5.95 14.93 -11.24
CA VAL A 136 -6.85 14.55 -12.33
C VAL A 136 -6.43 13.21 -12.91
N GLU A 137 -7.24 12.19 -12.67
CA GLU A 137 -7.00 10.83 -13.16
C GLU A 137 -8.08 10.28 -14.09
N SER A 138 -7.64 9.41 -14.99
CA SER A 138 -8.52 8.71 -15.93
C SER A 138 -8.93 7.35 -15.38
N ALA A 139 -10.14 6.89 -15.73
CA ALA A 139 -10.59 5.58 -15.29
C ALA A 139 -9.69 4.46 -15.86
N ASN A 140 -9.27 3.52 -15.02
CA ASN A 140 -8.37 2.40 -15.36
C ASN A 140 -6.98 2.87 -15.86
N ALA A 141 -6.48 4.00 -15.35
CA ALA A 141 -5.14 4.51 -15.66
C ALA A 141 -4.02 3.74 -14.94
N GLY A 142 -4.30 3.18 -13.77
CA GLY A 142 -3.35 2.46 -12.95
C GLY A 142 -3.87 2.38 -11.53
N THR A 143 -2.97 2.26 -10.56
CA THR A 143 -3.25 2.40 -9.13
C THR A 143 -2.44 3.57 -8.57
N ASP A 144 -3.11 4.69 -8.36
CA ASP A 144 -2.47 5.97 -8.11
C ASP A 144 -2.41 6.31 -6.63
N THR A 145 -1.40 7.09 -6.24
CA THR A 145 -1.16 7.49 -4.85
C THR A 145 -1.07 9.00 -4.72
N VAL A 146 -1.83 9.57 -3.79
CA VAL A 146 -1.62 10.94 -3.33
C VAL A 146 -0.84 10.92 -2.02
N MET A 147 0.29 11.61 -1.98
CA MET A 147 1.04 11.92 -0.77
C MET A 147 0.72 13.37 -0.38
N SER A 148 -0.12 13.56 0.63
CA SER A 148 -0.62 14.89 1.01
C SER A 148 -0.06 15.38 2.34
N SER A 149 0.47 16.61 2.36
CA SER A 149 0.86 17.30 3.59
C SER A 149 -0.24 18.23 4.15
N VAL A 150 -1.39 18.29 3.47
CA VAL A 150 -2.60 19.02 3.87
C VAL A 150 -3.81 18.09 3.96
N THR A 151 -4.92 18.57 4.54
CA THR A 151 -6.19 17.84 4.47
C THR A 151 -6.62 17.67 3.01
N TYR A 152 -6.97 16.45 2.62
CA TYR A 152 -7.22 16.13 1.22
C TYR A 152 -8.35 15.12 1.01
N THR A 153 -9.07 15.29 -0.10
CA THR A 153 -10.09 14.36 -0.58
C THR A 153 -9.64 13.82 -1.93
N LEU A 154 -9.59 12.49 -2.07
CA LEU A 154 -9.19 11.85 -3.31
C LEU A 154 -10.11 12.26 -4.47
N ALA A 155 -9.48 12.59 -5.60
CA ALA A 155 -10.20 12.75 -6.85
C ALA A 155 -10.78 11.41 -7.31
N ALA A 156 -11.70 11.42 -8.27
CA ALA A 156 -12.17 10.18 -8.89
C ALA A 156 -10.99 9.45 -9.56
N ASN A 157 -11.05 8.10 -9.57
CA ASN A 157 -10.03 7.22 -10.17
C ASN A 157 -8.66 7.27 -9.47
N VAL A 158 -8.62 7.66 -8.19
CA VAL A 158 -7.40 7.58 -7.37
C VAL A 158 -7.67 6.66 -6.20
N GLU A 159 -6.78 5.71 -5.95
CA GLU A 159 -7.01 4.61 -5.02
C GLU A 159 -6.34 4.82 -3.67
N ASN A 160 -5.19 5.50 -3.61
CA ASN A 160 -4.39 5.57 -2.37
C ASN A 160 -4.19 7.02 -1.89
N LEU A 161 -4.31 7.22 -0.58
CA LEU A 161 -3.95 8.45 0.11
C LEU A 161 -2.97 8.14 1.25
N VAL A 162 -1.87 8.87 1.31
CA VAL A 162 -0.92 8.86 2.42
C VAL A 162 -0.74 10.28 2.93
N LEU A 163 -1.05 10.51 4.20
CA LEU A 163 -0.82 11.80 4.86
C LEU A 163 0.64 11.88 5.31
N THR A 164 1.38 12.88 4.82
CA THR A 164 2.83 13.05 5.07
C THR A 164 3.16 14.19 6.02
N GLY A 165 2.19 15.08 6.29
CA GLY A 165 2.33 16.16 7.26
C GLY A 165 2.48 15.66 8.70
N SER A 166 2.77 16.55 9.65
CA SER A 166 2.79 16.23 11.09
C SER A 166 1.62 16.82 11.88
N GLY A 167 0.78 17.62 11.22
CA GLY A 167 -0.42 18.20 11.82
C GLY A 167 -1.60 17.25 11.83
N ALA A 168 -2.66 17.66 12.55
CA ALA A 168 -3.99 17.05 12.48
C ALA A 168 -4.65 17.42 11.14
N ILE A 169 -4.28 16.70 10.09
CA ILE A 169 -4.86 16.78 8.75
C ILE A 169 -5.75 15.56 8.51
N ASN A 170 -6.75 15.70 7.64
CA ASN A 170 -7.73 14.64 7.40
C ASN A 170 -7.61 14.07 6.00
N GLY A 171 -8.04 12.83 5.84
CA GLY A 171 -8.11 12.14 4.56
C GLY A 171 -9.54 11.73 4.25
N THR A 172 -9.95 11.89 3.01
CA THR A 172 -11.24 11.38 2.52
C THR A 172 -11.02 10.66 1.21
N GLY A 173 -11.52 9.42 1.10
CA GLY A 173 -11.55 8.66 -0.13
C GLY A 173 -12.66 9.11 -1.06
N ASN A 174 -13.06 8.22 -1.96
CA ASN A 174 -14.04 8.41 -3.01
C ASN A 174 -15.01 7.22 -3.04
N GLY A 175 -15.46 6.79 -4.23
CA GLY A 175 -16.40 5.67 -4.39
C GLY A 175 -15.75 4.36 -4.85
N LEU A 176 -14.43 4.28 -4.78
CA LEU A 176 -13.61 3.10 -5.11
C LEU A 176 -13.11 2.46 -3.82
N ASP A 177 -12.56 1.25 -3.94
CA ASP A 177 -11.79 0.62 -2.87
C ASP A 177 -10.52 1.45 -2.61
N ASN A 178 -10.49 2.22 -1.53
CA ASN A 178 -9.38 3.11 -1.23
C ASN A 178 -8.48 2.60 -0.10
N ARG A 179 -7.18 2.92 -0.19
CA ARG A 179 -6.23 2.72 0.90
C ARG A 179 -5.84 4.07 1.49
N LEU A 180 -6.29 4.35 2.71
CA LEU A 180 -6.04 5.59 3.43
C LEU A 180 -5.04 5.33 4.56
N THR A 181 -3.92 6.05 4.57
CA THR A 181 -2.91 6.01 5.63
C THR A 181 -2.74 7.40 6.23
N GLY A 182 -2.98 7.52 7.53
CA GLY A 182 -2.78 8.73 8.32
C GLY A 182 -1.31 8.99 8.66
N ASN A 183 -1.09 9.97 9.53
CA ASN A 183 0.23 10.42 9.98
C ASN A 183 0.38 10.23 11.49
N ALA A 184 1.18 11.08 12.15
CA ALA A 184 1.38 11.03 13.60
C ALA A 184 0.43 11.97 14.41
N GLY A 185 -0.39 12.75 13.70
CA GLY A 185 -1.37 13.66 14.26
C GLY A 185 -2.72 12.98 14.47
N ALA A 186 -3.67 13.68 15.07
CA ALA A 186 -5.05 13.18 15.17
C ALA A 186 -5.77 13.41 13.83
N ASN A 187 -5.93 12.35 13.05
CA ASN A 187 -6.57 12.38 11.73
C ASN A 187 -8.02 11.91 11.81
N VAL A 188 -8.85 12.45 10.92
CA VAL A 188 -10.11 11.82 10.52
C VAL A 188 -9.90 11.22 9.13
N LEU A 189 -10.05 9.90 9.03
CA LEU A 189 -10.01 9.17 7.76
C LEU A 189 -11.42 8.68 7.43
N THR A 190 -11.92 9.05 6.26
CA THR A 190 -13.23 8.62 5.75
C THR A 190 -13.05 7.88 4.44
N GLY A 191 -13.37 6.59 4.38
CA GLY A 191 -13.23 5.75 3.19
C GLY A 191 -14.18 6.19 2.08
N GLY A 192 -15.48 6.10 2.35
CA GLY A 192 -16.52 6.54 1.42
C GLY A 192 -17.42 5.38 1.04
N ALA A 193 -17.40 4.98 -0.22
CA ALA A 193 -18.02 3.74 -0.65
C ALA A 193 -16.96 2.86 -1.28
N GLY A 194 -17.07 1.55 -1.15
CA GLY A 194 -16.07 0.61 -1.63
C GLY A 194 -15.60 -0.30 -0.50
N ALA A 195 -14.63 -1.16 -0.76
CA ALA A 195 -13.95 -1.92 0.28
C ALA A 195 -12.68 -1.17 0.69
N ASP A 196 -12.77 -0.32 1.72
CA ASP A 196 -11.69 0.59 2.09
C ASP A 196 -10.73 -0.03 3.11
N TYR A 197 -9.46 0.35 3.05
CA TYR A 197 -8.44 0.01 4.05
C TYR A 197 -7.97 1.29 4.75
N LEU A 198 -8.25 1.39 6.05
CA LEU A 198 -7.97 2.56 6.88
C LEU A 198 -6.90 2.24 7.92
N ASP A 199 -5.77 2.94 7.84
CA ASP A 199 -4.69 2.93 8.81
C ASP A 199 -4.53 4.34 9.38
N GLY A 200 -4.91 4.57 10.64
CA GLY A 200 -4.79 5.87 11.31
C GLY A 200 -3.34 6.35 11.43
N GLY A 201 -2.36 5.44 11.40
CA GLY A 201 -1.00 5.76 11.78
C GLY A 201 -0.87 5.88 13.29
N ALA A 202 -0.07 6.83 13.75
CA ALA A 202 0.09 7.09 15.18
C ALA A 202 -0.78 8.27 15.59
N GLY A 203 -1.37 8.23 16.78
CA GLY A 203 -2.11 9.35 17.30
C GLY A 203 -3.41 8.94 17.96
N THR A 204 -4.44 9.71 17.70
CA THR A 204 -5.78 9.42 18.19
C THR A 204 -6.73 9.73 17.06
N ASP A 205 -7.02 8.71 16.27
CA ASP A 205 -7.64 8.87 14.98
C ASP A 205 -9.12 8.54 15.02
N THR A 206 -9.87 9.09 14.07
CA THR A 206 -11.25 8.68 13.79
C THR A 206 -11.29 8.04 12.43
N LEU A 207 -11.67 6.77 12.39
CA LEU A 207 -11.76 5.96 11.17
C LEU A 207 -13.24 5.71 10.86
N VAL A 208 -13.66 6.14 9.68
CA VAL A 208 -15.03 5.99 9.17
C VAL A 208 -14.91 5.25 7.85
N GLY A 209 -15.21 3.94 7.81
CA GLY A 209 -15.14 3.15 6.59
C GLY A 209 -16.14 3.65 5.56
N GLY A 210 -17.44 3.56 5.89
CA GLY A 210 -18.50 4.12 5.09
C GLY A 210 -19.45 3.04 4.62
N LEU A 211 -19.66 2.92 3.31
CA LEU A 211 -20.42 1.81 2.71
C LEU A 211 -19.46 0.78 2.14
N GLY A 212 -19.73 -0.51 2.37
CA GLY A 212 -18.97 -1.59 1.76
C GLY A 212 -18.36 -2.52 2.80
N ASN A 213 -17.17 -3.06 2.51
CA ASN A 213 -16.50 -4.02 3.39
C ASN A 213 -15.14 -3.46 3.77
N ASP A 214 -15.08 -2.79 4.91
CA ASP A 214 -13.93 -1.98 5.27
C ASP A 214 -12.98 -2.72 6.21
N THR A 215 -11.70 -2.38 6.15
CA THR A 215 -10.66 -2.93 7.01
C THR A 215 -9.96 -1.81 7.77
N TYR A 216 -10.04 -1.90 9.09
CA TYR A 216 -9.38 -0.99 10.03
C TYR A 216 -8.12 -1.64 10.56
N TRP A 217 -6.97 -0.98 10.42
CA TRP A 217 -5.68 -1.52 10.82
C TRP A 217 -5.16 -0.91 12.12
N LEU A 218 -4.65 -1.75 13.03
CA LEU A 218 -3.97 -1.32 14.26
C LEU A 218 -2.68 -2.10 14.48
N ALA A 219 -1.59 -1.37 14.72
CA ALA A 219 -0.34 -1.93 15.21
C ALA A 219 0.05 -1.31 16.56
N ARG A 220 1.14 -1.81 17.15
CA ARG A 220 1.72 -1.17 18.33
C ARG A 220 2.28 0.21 17.97
N GLY A 221 2.03 1.20 18.83
CA GLY A 221 2.42 2.59 18.60
C GLY A 221 1.40 3.42 17.82
N HIS A 222 0.27 2.84 17.41
CA HIS A 222 -0.79 3.56 16.71
C HIS A 222 -1.62 4.46 17.65
N GLY A 223 -1.66 4.13 18.95
CA GLY A 223 -2.43 4.90 19.92
C GLY A 223 -3.90 4.49 19.98
N THR A 224 -4.79 5.45 20.21
CA THR A 224 -6.21 5.16 20.47
C THR A 224 -7.07 5.60 19.31
N ASP A 225 -7.56 4.64 18.54
CA ASP A 225 -8.34 4.93 17.35
C ASP A 225 -9.81 4.66 17.60
N THR A 226 -10.65 5.56 17.08
CA THR A 226 -12.10 5.48 17.17
C THR A 226 -12.66 5.01 15.84
N ILE A 227 -13.32 3.85 15.83
CA ILE A 227 -14.03 3.36 14.66
C ILE A 227 -15.49 3.79 14.74
N GLN A 228 -15.98 4.44 13.69
CA GLN A 228 -17.37 4.81 13.52
C GLN A 228 -17.97 4.00 12.38
N GLU A 229 -18.60 2.90 12.76
CA GLU A 229 -19.41 2.09 11.85
C GLU A 229 -20.84 2.59 11.80
N ASN A 230 -21.40 2.66 10.59
CA ASN A 230 -22.82 2.89 10.40
C ASN A 230 -23.28 2.35 9.03
N ASP A 231 -22.72 1.22 8.59
CA ASP A 231 -23.24 0.50 7.44
C ASP A 231 -24.38 -0.45 7.87
N SER A 232 -25.49 -0.42 7.15
CA SER A 232 -26.62 -1.32 7.33
C SER A 232 -26.84 -2.23 6.12
N THR A 233 -25.89 -2.21 5.17
CA THR A 233 -25.90 -3.03 3.97
C THR A 233 -25.85 -4.49 4.34
N SER A 234 -26.81 -5.27 3.85
CA SER A 234 -26.89 -6.70 4.16
C SER A 234 -25.69 -7.45 3.63
N GLY A 235 -24.95 -8.13 4.52
CA GLY A 235 -23.81 -8.95 4.16
C GLY A 235 -22.49 -8.18 4.07
N ASN A 236 -22.45 -6.97 4.64
CA ASN A 236 -21.20 -6.26 4.94
C ASN A 236 -20.26 -7.14 5.77
N GLN A 237 -18.96 -6.92 5.63
CA GLN A 237 -17.89 -7.69 6.29
C GLN A 237 -16.77 -6.76 6.72
N ASP A 238 -17.05 -5.91 7.69
CA ASP A 238 -16.11 -4.96 8.25
C ASP A 238 -15.16 -5.65 9.23
N ILE A 239 -13.88 -5.31 9.14
CA ILE A 239 -12.79 -6.04 9.79
C ILE A 239 -11.92 -5.09 10.61
N ALA A 240 -11.77 -5.35 11.91
CA ALA A 240 -10.63 -4.84 12.66
C ALA A 240 -9.46 -5.82 12.55
N LYS A 241 -8.36 -5.39 11.95
CA LYS A 241 -7.18 -6.20 11.68
C LYS A 241 -5.97 -5.69 12.47
N PHE A 242 -5.25 -6.62 13.10
CA PHE A 242 -4.10 -6.30 13.92
C PHE A 242 -2.79 -6.75 13.28
N ALA A 243 -1.71 -6.03 13.58
CA ALA A 243 -0.36 -6.33 13.11
C ALA A 243 0.09 -7.76 13.41
N GLY A 244 0.98 -8.29 12.55
CA GLY A 244 1.44 -9.69 12.60
C GLY A 244 2.09 -10.10 13.92
N ASP A 245 2.62 -9.15 14.69
CA ASP A 245 3.20 -9.35 16.02
C ASP A 245 2.19 -9.26 17.18
N VAL A 246 0.90 -9.07 16.87
CA VAL A 246 -0.20 -8.96 17.83
C VAL A 246 -1.05 -10.23 17.78
N SER A 247 -0.77 -11.19 18.66
CA SER A 247 -1.54 -12.43 18.75
C SER A 247 -2.94 -12.19 19.32
N SER A 248 -3.90 -13.05 18.96
CA SER A 248 -5.24 -13.15 19.57
C SER A 248 -5.24 -13.14 21.11
N ARG A 249 -4.19 -13.67 21.75
CA ARG A 249 -4.03 -13.69 23.22
C ARG A 249 -3.55 -12.37 23.83
N GLN A 250 -3.17 -11.42 22.98
CA GLN A 250 -2.74 -10.08 23.36
C GLN A 250 -3.84 -9.04 23.16
N LEU A 251 -5.03 -9.46 22.74
CA LEU A 251 -6.19 -8.58 22.58
C LEU A 251 -7.09 -8.65 23.81
N TRP A 252 -7.47 -7.48 24.32
CA TRP A 252 -8.33 -7.33 25.50
C TRP A 252 -9.62 -6.61 25.13
N PHE A 253 -10.76 -7.25 25.34
CA PHE A 253 -12.08 -6.75 24.99
C PHE A 253 -12.81 -6.23 26.22
N ARG A 254 -13.34 -5.00 26.14
CA ARG A 254 -14.04 -4.36 27.25
C ARG A 254 -15.23 -3.56 26.75
N LYS A 255 -16.37 -3.68 27.45
CA LYS A 255 -17.50 -2.78 27.26
C LYS A 255 -17.26 -1.47 28.01
N ALA A 256 -17.41 -0.34 27.33
CA ALA A 256 -17.31 1.00 27.91
C ALA A 256 -18.53 1.84 27.48
N GLY A 257 -19.55 1.93 28.35
CA GLY A 257 -20.83 2.54 27.97
C GLY A 257 -21.49 1.77 26.82
N ASN A 258 -21.72 2.44 25.68
CA ASN A 258 -22.22 1.82 24.45
C ASN A 258 -21.12 1.34 23.50
N ASN A 259 -19.86 1.60 23.82
CA ASN A 259 -18.73 1.29 22.95
C ASN A 259 -18.10 -0.06 23.31
N LEU A 260 -17.45 -0.66 22.33
CA LEU A 260 -16.50 -1.76 22.53
C LEU A 260 -15.09 -1.20 22.46
N GLU A 261 -14.27 -1.48 23.46
CA GLU A 261 -12.83 -1.24 23.40
C GLU A 261 -12.09 -2.56 23.16
N VAL A 262 -11.15 -2.55 22.23
CA VAL A 262 -10.25 -3.67 21.92
C VAL A 262 -8.82 -3.19 22.03
N SER A 263 -8.14 -3.53 23.12
CA SER A 263 -6.79 -3.05 23.44
C SER A 263 -5.72 -4.10 23.17
N ILE A 264 -4.53 -3.65 22.76
CA ILE A 264 -3.33 -4.47 22.73
C ILE A 264 -2.68 -4.42 24.12
N ILE A 265 -2.68 -5.55 24.83
CA ILE A 265 -2.17 -5.61 26.21
C ILE A 265 -0.71 -5.16 26.30
N GLY A 266 -0.38 -4.49 27.41
CA GLY A 266 0.95 -3.94 27.64
C GLY A 266 1.24 -2.63 26.93
N THR A 267 0.28 -2.07 26.18
CA THR A 267 0.42 -0.82 25.42
C THR A 267 -0.75 0.14 25.70
N SER A 268 -0.70 1.34 25.12
CA SER A 268 -1.85 2.26 25.03
C SER A 268 -2.69 2.05 23.76
N ASP A 269 -2.29 1.10 22.90
CA ASP A 269 -2.86 0.92 21.58
C ASP A 269 -4.22 0.23 21.66
N LYS A 270 -5.26 0.83 21.09
CA LYS A 270 -6.59 0.24 21.08
C LYS A 270 -7.48 0.79 19.97
N PHE A 271 -8.45 -0.02 19.59
CA PHE A 271 -9.67 0.45 18.95
C PHE A 271 -10.76 0.76 19.98
N VAL A 272 -11.53 1.80 19.71
CA VAL A 272 -12.81 2.12 20.33
C VAL A 272 -13.88 2.08 19.23
N VAL A 273 -14.61 0.98 19.13
CA VAL A 273 -15.74 0.86 18.21
C VAL A 273 -16.95 1.51 18.85
N THR A 274 -17.37 2.64 18.28
CA THR A 274 -18.45 3.46 18.84
C THR A 274 -19.79 2.77 18.67
N ASP A 275 -20.65 2.93 19.68
CA ASP A 275 -22.05 2.47 19.63
C ASP A 275 -22.28 0.97 19.33
N TRP A 276 -21.25 0.13 19.42
CA TRP A 276 -21.30 -1.34 19.28
C TRP A 276 -22.51 -1.99 19.97
N TYR A 277 -22.88 -1.51 21.16
CA TYR A 277 -23.98 -2.05 21.96
C TYR A 277 -25.36 -1.42 21.69
N ARG A 278 -25.50 -0.52 20.71
CA ARG A 278 -26.78 0.10 20.32
C ARG A 278 -27.51 -0.66 19.23
N GLY A 279 -26.79 -1.41 18.38
CA GLY A 279 -27.37 -2.17 17.28
C GLY A 279 -26.29 -2.82 16.42
N SER A 280 -26.68 -3.78 15.58
CA SER A 280 -25.74 -4.52 14.72
C SER A 280 -25.09 -3.66 13.64
N GLN A 281 -25.73 -2.58 13.18
CA GLN A 281 -25.17 -1.65 12.18
C GLN A 281 -23.94 -0.87 12.66
N TYR A 282 -23.64 -0.91 13.96
CA TYR A 282 -22.47 -0.24 14.57
C TYR A 282 -21.37 -1.27 14.90
N GLN A 283 -21.53 -2.52 14.50
CA GLN A 283 -20.62 -3.60 14.82
C GLN A 283 -19.78 -3.92 13.60
N LEU A 284 -18.49 -4.16 13.82
CA LEU A 284 -17.64 -4.88 12.88
C LEU A 284 -18.00 -6.36 12.89
N GLU A 285 -18.05 -7.00 11.73
CA GLU A 285 -18.35 -8.42 11.63
C GLU A 285 -17.23 -9.29 12.16
N ARG A 286 -15.97 -8.85 12.04
CA ARG A 286 -14.81 -9.70 12.32
C ARG A 286 -13.61 -8.95 12.90
N PHE A 287 -12.88 -9.64 13.77
CA PHE A 287 -11.56 -9.22 14.25
C PHE A 287 -10.53 -10.25 13.77
N GLU A 288 -9.45 -9.80 13.13
CA GLU A 288 -8.35 -10.64 12.65
C GLU A 288 -7.06 -10.32 13.41
N ALA A 289 -6.57 -11.28 14.18
CA ALA A 289 -5.30 -11.13 14.91
C ALA A 289 -4.09 -11.49 14.03
N GLY A 290 -2.91 -11.00 14.41
CA GLY A 290 -1.65 -11.23 13.71
C GLY A 290 -1.19 -12.68 13.65
N ASP A 291 -1.69 -13.54 14.56
CA ASP A 291 -1.47 -14.99 14.54
C ASP A 291 -2.41 -15.74 13.58
N GLY A 292 -3.12 -15.02 12.71
CA GLY A 292 -4.00 -15.56 11.67
C GLY A 292 -5.36 -16.05 12.17
N ARG A 293 -5.66 -15.86 13.46
CA ARG A 293 -6.95 -16.25 14.04
C ARG A 293 -7.99 -15.15 13.85
N ALA A 294 -9.24 -15.57 13.68
CA ALA A 294 -10.38 -14.68 13.55
C ALA A 294 -11.40 -14.87 14.69
N LEU A 295 -12.05 -13.77 15.07
CA LEU A 295 -13.15 -13.71 16.01
C LEU A 295 -14.34 -13.03 15.34
N GLN A 296 -15.50 -13.68 15.35
CA GLN A 296 -16.74 -13.15 14.77
C GLN A 296 -17.45 -12.24 15.78
N ALA A 297 -18.22 -11.25 15.30
CA ALA A 297 -18.97 -10.30 16.14
C ALA A 297 -19.83 -10.98 17.21
N ASN A 298 -20.50 -12.09 16.85
CA ASN A 298 -21.35 -12.86 17.76
C ASN A 298 -20.59 -13.58 18.89
N GLN A 299 -19.25 -13.69 18.79
CA GLN A 299 -18.37 -14.29 19.80
C GLN A 299 -17.76 -13.25 20.75
N VAL A 300 -17.74 -11.98 20.36
CA VAL A 300 -17.13 -10.88 21.14
C VAL A 300 -17.69 -10.80 22.56
N GLN A 301 -19.01 -10.97 22.72
CA GLN A 301 -19.66 -10.86 24.03
C GLN A 301 -19.13 -11.89 25.04
N SER A 302 -18.77 -13.09 24.59
CA SER A 302 -18.19 -14.13 25.45
C SER A 302 -16.84 -13.70 26.03
N LEU A 303 -16.02 -13.02 25.22
CA LEU A 303 -14.71 -12.52 25.64
C LEU A 303 -14.86 -11.35 26.60
N VAL A 304 -15.75 -10.41 26.29
CA VAL A 304 -16.05 -9.25 27.15
C VAL A 304 -16.52 -9.71 28.54
N GLN A 305 -17.40 -10.72 28.62
CA GLN A 305 -17.87 -11.25 29.91
C GLN A 305 -16.77 -11.95 30.69
N ALA A 306 -15.96 -12.78 30.04
CA ALA A 306 -14.86 -13.48 30.69
C ALA A 306 -13.82 -12.48 31.24
N MET A 307 -13.50 -11.44 30.46
CA MET A 307 -12.51 -10.41 30.81
C MET A 307 -13.01 -9.40 31.85
N ALA A 308 -14.33 -9.18 31.97
CA ALA A 308 -14.91 -8.20 32.90
C ALA A 308 -14.61 -8.46 34.38
N SER A 309 -14.25 -9.69 34.76
CA SER A 309 -13.88 -10.05 36.14
C SER A 309 -12.44 -9.69 36.50
N PHE A 310 -11.65 -9.23 35.52
CA PHE A 310 -10.23 -8.92 35.66
C PHE A 310 -9.96 -7.44 35.38
N SER A 311 -8.88 -6.92 35.96
CA SER A 311 -8.33 -5.64 35.52
C SER A 311 -7.53 -5.87 34.24
N PRO A 312 -7.57 -4.97 33.24
CA PRO A 312 -6.70 -5.09 32.06
C PRO A 312 -5.22 -5.22 32.49
N PRO A 313 -4.41 -6.04 31.80
CA PRO A 313 -2.98 -6.13 32.08
C PRO A 313 -2.29 -4.75 32.04
N ALA A 314 -1.34 -4.53 32.95
CA ALA A 314 -0.67 -3.25 33.09
C ALA A 314 0.25 -2.95 31.89
N ALA A 315 0.60 -1.68 31.69
CA ALA A 315 1.58 -1.29 30.68
C ALA A 315 2.89 -2.10 30.81
N GLY A 316 3.45 -2.53 29.67
CA GLY A 316 4.61 -3.42 29.61
C GLY A 316 4.29 -4.92 29.75
N GLN A 317 3.10 -5.32 30.21
CA GLN A 317 2.70 -6.74 30.25
C GLN A 317 2.16 -7.19 28.89
N THR A 318 3.06 -7.65 28.03
CA THR A 318 2.72 -8.12 26.67
C THR A 318 2.18 -9.56 26.63
N GLN A 319 2.06 -10.22 27.78
CA GLN A 319 1.47 -11.54 27.93
C GLN A 319 0.44 -11.51 29.06
N LEU A 320 -0.60 -12.35 28.96
CA LEU A 320 -1.56 -12.50 30.03
C LEU A 320 -0.86 -13.03 31.30
N PRO A 321 -1.13 -12.46 32.49
CA PRO A 321 -0.72 -13.06 33.74
C PRO A 321 -1.18 -14.53 33.85
N ALA A 322 -0.37 -15.40 34.46
CA ALA A 322 -0.62 -16.85 34.47
C ALA A 322 -2.00 -17.27 35.03
N ASN A 323 -2.49 -16.54 36.03
CA ASN A 323 -3.82 -16.72 36.60
C ASN A 323 -4.94 -16.28 35.65
N TYR A 324 -4.71 -15.25 34.83
CA TYR A 324 -5.67 -14.80 33.82
C TYR A 324 -5.70 -15.80 32.67
N GLN A 325 -4.53 -16.22 32.17
CA GLN A 325 -4.42 -17.21 31.12
C GLN A 325 -5.17 -18.49 31.50
N SER A 326 -4.94 -19.02 32.71
CA SER A 326 -5.61 -20.24 33.19
C SER A 326 -7.14 -20.09 33.24
N SER A 327 -7.65 -18.89 33.50
CA SER A 327 -9.08 -18.61 33.59
C SER A 327 -9.73 -18.32 32.23
N LEU A 328 -8.97 -17.73 31.29
CA LEU A 328 -9.48 -17.24 30.01
C LEU A 328 -9.23 -18.20 28.84
N GLU A 329 -8.24 -19.09 28.93
CA GLU A 329 -7.78 -19.90 27.79
C GLU A 329 -8.91 -20.73 27.16
N THR A 330 -9.77 -21.36 27.95
CA THR A 330 -10.92 -22.12 27.41
C THR A 330 -11.83 -21.23 26.57
N THR A 331 -12.15 -20.03 27.06
CA THR A 331 -13.00 -19.06 26.33
C THR A 331 -12.27 -18.54 25.09
N LEU A 332 -10.99 -18.18 25.20
CA LEU A 332 -10.20 -17.70 24.07
C LEU A 332 -10.11 -18.75 22.97
N ALA A 333 -9.75 -19.99 23.29
CA ALA A 333 -9.60 -21.09 22.34
C ALA A 333 -10.92 -21.54 21.69
N ALA A 334 -12.05 -21.39 22.38
CA ALA A 334 -13.36 -21.74 21.84
C ALA A 334 -13.88 -20.72 20.81
N ASN A 335 -13.49 -19.45 20.97
CA ASN A 335 -14.02 -18.35 20.16
C ASN A 335 -13.08 -17.99 19.00
N TRP A 336 -11.78 -17.85 19.24
CA TRP A 336 -10.81 -17.58 18.17
C TRP A 336 -10.60 -18.82 17.30
N ARG A 337 -10.83 -18.71 16.00
CA ARG A 337 -10.69 -19.79 15.02
C ARG A 337 -9.51 -19.57 14.09
#